data_AF-A0A6A8LR86-F1
#
_entry.id   AF-A0A6A8LR86-F1
#
_cell.length_a   1.000
_cell.length_b   1.000
_cell.length_c   1.000
_cell.angle_alpha   90.00
_cell.angle_beta   90.00
_cell.angle_gamma   90.00
#
_symmetry.space_group_name_H-M   'P 1'
#
loop_
_entity.id
_entity.type
_entity.pdbx_description
1 polymer ?
#
loop_
_entity_poly.entity_id
_entity_poly.type
_entity_poly.pdbx_seq_one_letter_code
_entity_poly.pdbx_strand_id
1 'polypeptide(L)'
;MPASLQEVKRRIESTKKTSQITSAMQMVSTAKLSQIQKHATSYQVYATKIRSVITHLSKSHLLDSVNTASKNSDGKVNTLGMLRQRPVKTTGIVVITSDRGLVGSYNSNVIKETLELIENNHHSTEDVAIIAIGGTGADFFKKRGYNVAYEYRGISDIPTYKDARPLVEAIVSMYDKEVYDELFVCYSHFVNTLTSEFRAEKMLPVSAENMG
;
A
#
# COMPACT_ATOMS: atom_id res chain seq x y z
N MET A 1 43.64 21.53 -30.31
CA MET A 1 42.75 20.77 -29.38
C MET A 1 41.72 21.69 -28.65
N PRO A 2 40.95 22.55 -29.33
CA PRO A 2 39.96 23.44 -28.67
C PRO A 2 38.61 22.76 -28.36
N ALA A 3 38.26 21.66 -29.04
CA ALA A 3 37.00 20.93 -28.82
C ALA A 3 36.89 20.37 -27.38
N SER A 4 38.01 19.96 -26.79
CA SER A 4 38.05 19.40 -25.43
C SER A 4 37.67 20.42 -24.34
N LEU A 5 38.13 21.67 -24.45
CA LEU A 5 37.82 22.71 -23.44
C LEU A 5 36.34 23.11 -23.48
N GLN A 6 35.77 23.22 -24.69
CA GLN A 6 34.36 23.56 -24.88
C GLN A 6 33.44 22.43 -24.42
N GLU A 7 33.81 21.17 -24.66
CA GLU A 7 33.09 20.00 -24.14
C GLU A 7 33.12 19.92 -22.62
N VAL A 8 34.27 20.16 -22.00
CA VAL A 8 34.40 20.23 -20.53
C VAL A 8 33.52 21.31 -19.96
N LYS A 9 33.54 22.53 -20.54
CA LYS A 9 32.66 23.63 -20.11
C LYS A 9 31.18 23.26 -20.22
N ARG A 10 30.77 22.64 -21.34
CA ARG A 10 29.39 22.15 -21.53
C ARG A 10 28.99 21.12 -20.47
N ARG A 11 29.89 20.19 -20.12
CA ARG A 11 29.63 19.19 -19.08
C ARG A 11 29.47 19.83 -17.70
N ILE A 12 30.30 20.82 -17.36
CA ILE A 12 30.18 21.58 -16.11
C ILE A 12 28.83 22.27 -16.03
N GLU A 13 28.41 22.97 -17.09
CA GLU A 13 27.11 23.64 -17.13
C GLU A 13 25.94 22.65 -17.02
N SER A 14 26.03 21.51 -17.70
CA SER A 14 25.03 20.44 -17.60
C SER A 14 24.91 19.90 -16.18
N THR A 15 26.02 19.51 -15.56
CA THR A 15 26.04 19.00 -14.18
C THR A 15 25.53 20.04 -13.18
N LYS A 16 25.87 21.32 -13.37
CA LYS A 16 25.37 22.42 -12.53
C LYS A 16 23.86 22.57 -12.64
N LYS A 17 23.29 22.49 -13.85
CA LYS A 17 21.84 22.51 -14.07
C LYS A 17 21.17 21.30 -13.41
N THR A 18 21.70 20.09 -13.62
CA THR A 18 21.17 18.87 -12.99
C THR A 18 21.19 18.99 -11.47
N SER A 19 22.30 19.47 -10.89
CA SER A 19 22.42 19.69 -9.44
C SER A 19 21.34 20.63 -8.91
N GLN A 20 21.11 21.78 -9.56
CA GLN A 20 20.05 22.73 -9.17
C GLN A 20 18.65 22.09 -9.21
N ILE A 21 18.35 21.33 -10.27
CA ILE A 21 17.07 20.63 -10.41
C ILE A 21 16.88 19.62 -9.27
N THR A 22 17.91 18.79 -8.99
CA THR A 22 17.84 17.80 -7.91
C THR A 22 17.73 18.44 -6.53
N SER A 23 18.40 19.58 -6.29
CA SER A 23 18.28 20.33 -5.03
C SER A 23 16.88 20.90 -4.85
N ALA A 24 16.28 21.44 -5.92
CA ALA A 24 14.89 21.92 -5.88
C ALA A 24 13.91 20.77 -5.61
N MET A 25 14.10 19.61 -6.28
CA MET A 25 13.31 18.41 -6.01
C MET A 25 13.44 17.94 -4.57
N GLN A 26 14.66 17.93 -4.01
CA GLN A 26 14.90 17.56 -2.61
C GLN A 26 14.15 18.48 -1.66
N MET A 27 14.17 19.81 -1.88
CA MET A 27 13.44 20.77 -1.07
C MET A 27 11.92 20.53 -1.12
N VAL A 28 11.36 20.30 -2.32
CA VAL A 28 9.93 20.00 -2.50
C VAL A 28 9.55 18.69 -1.80
N SER A 29 10.34 17.63 -1.97
CA SER A 29 10.10 16.34 -1.32
C SER A 29 10.20 16.43 0.20
N THR A 30 11.13 17.22 0.73
CA THR A 30 11.28 17.45 2.17
C THR A 30 10.06 18.18 2.74
N ALA A 31 9.55 19.19 2.03
CA ALA A 31 8.34 19.90 2.43
C ALA A 31 7.11 18.96 2.45
N LYS A 32 6.97 18.10 1.43
CA LYS A 32 5.91 17.08 1.37
C LYS A 32 6.02 16.08 2.52
N LEU A 33 7.22 15.56 2.79
CA LEU A 33 7.46 14.61 3.89
C LEU A 33 7.05 15.22 5.24
N SER A 34 7.43 16.47 5.50
CA SER A 34 7.03 17.17 6.73
C SER A 34 5.51 17.27 6.88
N GLN A 35 4.79 17.54 5.79
CA GLN A 35 3.34 17.60 5.80
C GLN A 35 2.70 16.21 6.01
N ILE A 36 3.23 15.18 5.34
CA ILE A 36 2.77 13.79 5.50
C ILE A 36 2.97 13.31 6.94
N GLN A 37 4.12 13.61 7.56
CA GLN A 37 4.39 13.25 8.95
C GLN A 37 3.35 13.86 9.91
N LYS A 38 2.99 15.14 9.73
CA LYS A 38 1.95 15.81 10.54
C LYS A 38 0.59 15.12 10.40
N HIS A 39 0.22 14.74 9.18
CA HIS A 39 -1.02 14.02 8.92
C HIS A 39 -0.99 12.60 9.51
N ALA A 40 0.12 11.87 9.35
CA ALA A 40 0.30 10.52 9.84
C ALA A 40 0.13 10.43 11.37
N THR A 41 0.74 11.34 12.14
CA THR A 41 0.57 11.39 13.59
C THR A 41 -0.90 11.54 14.00
N SER A 42 -1.64 12.40 13.30
CA SER A 42 -3.07 12.61 13.57
C SER A 42 -3.90 11.37 13.23
N TYR A 43 -3.59 10.71 12.11
CA TYR A 43 -4.26 9.48 11.71
C TYR A 43 -3.93 8.30 12.62
N GLN A 44 -2.71 8.22 13.15
CA GLN A 44 -2.32 7.16 14.08
C GLN A 44 -3.12 7.25 15.38
N VAL A 45 -3.31 8.47 15.92
CA VAL A 45 -4.18 8.68 17.10
C VAL A 45 -5.63 8.27 16.81
N TYR A 46 -6.15 8.62 15.62
CA TYR A 46 -7.48 8.23 15.19
C TYR A 46 -7.62 6.70 15.06
N ALA A 47 -6.68 6.04 14.39
CA ALA A 47 -6.66 4.61 14.18
C ALA A 47 -6.60 3.84 15.52
N THR A 48 -5.75 4.27 16.45
CA THR A 48 -5.66 3.66 17.78
C THR A 48 -6.96 3.80 18.57
N LYS A 49 -7.65 4.94 18.48
CA LYS A 49 -8.96 5.14 19.13
C LYS A 49 -10.05 4.27 18.52
N ILE A 50 -10.09 4.16 17.20
CA ILE A 50 -11.05 3.26 16.53
C ILE A 50 -10.76 1.81 16.90
N ARG A 51 -9.49 1.40 16.88
CA ARG A 51 -9.06 0.06 17.28
C ARG A 51 -9.50 -0.24 18.71
N SER A 52 -9.29 0.68 19.65
CA SER A 52 -9.72 0.47 21.04
C SER A 52 -11.24 0.33 21.17
N VAL A 53 -12.03 1.15 20.46
CA VAL A 53 -13.49 1.04 20.46
C VAL A 53 -13.94 -0.30 19.88
N ILE A 54 -13.39 -0.73 18.74
CA ILE A 54 -13.76 -2.00 18.12
C ILE A 54 -13.36 -3.18 19.02
N THR A 55 -12.18 -3.14 19.64
CA THR A 55 -11.74 -4.19 20.59
C THR A 55 -12.62 -4.25 21.84
N HIS A 56 -13.16 -3.12 22.30
CA HIS A 56 -14.14 -3.13 23.40
C HIS A 56 -15.47 -3.74 22.96
N LEU A 57 -15.93 -3.45 21.73
CA LEU A 57 -17.16 -4.00 21.17
C LEU A 57 -17.07 -5.50 20.84
N SER A 58 -15.89 -5.97 20.43
CA SER A 58 -15.65 -7.41 20.21
C SER A 58 -15.65 -8.18 21.52
N LYS A 59 -14.98 -7.64 22.56
CA LYS A 59 -14.96 -8.24 23.91
C LYS A 59 -16.33 -8.24 24.59
N SER A 60 -17.23 -7.33 24.24
CA SER A 60 -18.57 -7.27 24.85
C SER A 60 -19.60 -8.23 24.23
N HIS A 61 -19.17 -9.22 23.43
CA HIS A 61 -20.02 -10.22 22.76
C HIS A 61 -21.11 -9.67 21.81
N LEU A 62 -21.12 -8.37 21.52
CA LEU A 62 -22.09 -7.80 20.58
C LEU A 62 -21.80 -8.21 19.14
N LEU A 63 -20.54 -8.45 18.77
CA LEU A 63 -20.18 -8.91 17.42
C LEU A 63 -20.58 -10.38 17.17
N ASP A 64 -20.55 -11.24 18.20
CA ASP A 64 -20.99 -12.63 18.08
C ASP A 64 -22.50 -12.74 17.88
N SER A 65 -23.28 -11.82 18.46
CA SER A 65 -24.74 -11.77 18.28
C SER A 65 -25.17 -11.41 16.85
N VAL A 66 -24.31 -10.70 16.10
CA VAL A 66 -24.57 -10.25 14.72
C VAL A 66 -24.30 -11.36 13.69
N ASN A 67 -23.52 -12.39 14.04
CA ASN A 67 -23.31 -13.57 13.17
C ASN A 67 -24.62 -14.29 12.80
N THR A 68 -25.67 -14.12 13.62
CA THR A 68 -26.99 -14.75 13.43
C THR A 68 -28.04 -13.89 12.72
N ALA A 69 -27.86 -12.56 12.63
CA ALA A 69 -29.00 -11.65 12.46
C ALA A 69 -29.14 -10.89 11.13
N SER A 70 -28.16 -10.91 10.21
CA SER A 70 -28.27 -10.05 9.01
C SER A 70 -28.09 -10.80 7.69
N LYS A 71 -29.19 -11.39 7.22
CA LYS A 71 -29.40 -11.68 5.78
C LYS A 71 -30.00 -10.49 5.01
N ASN A 72 -30.42 -9.41 5.68
CA ASN A 72 -31.27 -8.36 5.09
C ASN A 72 -30.84 -6.95 5.53
N SER A 73 -29.77 -6.39 4.98
CA SER A 73 -29.51 -4.94 5.12
C SER A 73 -28.80 -4.39 3.89
N ASP A 74 -29.58 -3.67 3.08
CA ASP A 74 -29.16 -2.96 1.88
C ASP A 74 -28.09 -1.90 2.17
N GLY A 75 -27.00 -1.94 1.41
CA GLY A 75 -26.15 -0.78 1.13
C GLY A 75 -25.15 -0.31 2.19
N LYS A 76 -25.03 -0.96 3.35
CA LYS A 76 -23.94 -0.69 4.31
C LYS A 76 -22.86 -1.76 4.16
N VAL A 77 -21.60 -1.33 4.07
CA VAL A 77 -20.40 -2.19 4.08
C VAL A 77 -20.65 -3.32 5.06
N ASN A 78 -20.72 -4.55 4.54
CA ASN A 78 -21.11 -5.71 5.29
C ASN A 78 -19.95 -6.07 6.23
N THR A 79 -19.86 -5.39 7.37
CA THR A 79 -18.79 -5.56 8.37
C THR A 79 -18.64 -7.00 8.83
N LEU A 80 -19.67 -7.81 8.63
CA LEU A 80 -19.68 -9.25 8.90
C LEU A 80 -18.88 -10.06 7.86
N GLY A 81 -18.77 -9.59 6.61
CA GLY A 81 -17.98 -10.23 5.55
C GLY A 81 -16.50 -10.29 5.92
N MET A 82 -15.94 -9.18 6.39
CA MET A 82 -14.52 -9.04 6.75
C MET A 82 -14.07 -9.92 7.92
N LEU A 83 -14.99 -10.43 8.74
CA LEU A 83 -14.72 -11.31 9.88
C LEU A 83 -14.79 -12.80 9.51
N ARG A 84 -15.36 -13.14 8.34
CA ARG A 84 -15.54 -14.53 7.93
C ARG A 84 -14.20 -15.13 7.52
N GLN A 85 -13.72 -16.07 8.32
CA GLN A 85 -12.61 -16.94 7.96
C GLN A 85 -13.11 -18.06 7.05
N ARG A 86 -12.40 -18.30 5.95
CA ARG A 86 -12.67 -19.39 4.99
C ARG A 86 -11.38 -20.07 4.56
N PRO A 87 -11.43 -21.28 3.99
CA PRO A 87 -10.25 -21.94 3.45
C PRO A 87 -9.58 -21.06 2.39
N VAL A 88 -8.28 -20.83 2.52
CA VAL A 88 -7.53 -19.95 1.62
C VAL A 88 -7.21 -20.70 0.33
N LYS A 89 -7.82 -20.26 -0.78
CA LYS A 89 -7.50 -20.70 -2.15
C LYS A 89 -6.73 -19.63 -2.89
N THR A 90 -7.12 -18.37 -2.72
CA THR A 90 -6.47 -17.23 -3.38
C THR A 90 -6.08 -16.19 -2.35
N THR A 91 -4.82 -15.75 -2.41
CA THR A 91 -4.27 -14.74 -1.50
C THR A 91 -4.22 -13.39 -2.21
N GLY A 92 -4.90 -12.40 -1.63
CA GLY A 92 -4.86 -11.02 -2.09
C GLY A 92 -3.61 -10.33 -1.56
N ILE A 93 -2.86 -9.66 -2.43
CA ILE A 93 -1.69 -8.88 -2.04
C ILE A 93 -1.83 -7.46 -2.55
N VAL A 94 -2.02 -6.53 -1.64
CA VAL A 94 -1.94 -5.10 -1.91
C VAL A 94 -0.47 -4.70 -1.92
N VAL A 95 0.02 -4.20 -3.05
CA VAL A 95 1.40 -3.71 -3.17
C VAL A 95 1.38 -2.20 -3.35
N ILE A 96 1.98 -1.48 -2.40
CA ILE A 96 2.04 -0.02 -2.43
C ILE A 96 3.41 0.42 -3.00
N THR A 97 3.37 1.05 -4.18
CA THR A 97 4.52 1.58 -4.90
C THR A 97 4.26 3.02 -5.34
N SER A 98 5.28 3.72 -5.83
CA SER A 98 5.11 5.03 -6.43
C SER A 98 4.70 4.94 -7.92
N ASP A 99 3.98 5.96 -8.39
CA ASP A 99 3.71 6.16 -9.82
C ASP A 99 4.93 6.67 -10.60
N ARG A 100 5.92 7.22 -9.89
CA ARG A 100 7.05 7.96 -10.47
C ARG A 100 8.39 7.29 -10.15
N GLY A 101 9.36 7.46 -11.06
CA GLY A 101 10.77 7.16 -10.82
C GLY A 101 11.47 8.20 -9.92
N LEU A 102 12.80 8.11 -9.83
CA LEU A 102 13.66 8.96 -8.98
C LEU A 102 13.40 8.81 -7.46
N VAL A 103 12.90 7.65 -7.05
CA VAL A 103 12.59 7.30 -5.65
C VAL A 103 13.64 6.36 -5.02
N GLY A 104 14.85 6.34 -5.58
CA GLY A 104 15.90 5.42 -5.16
C GLY A 104 15.48 3.95 -5.29
N SER A 105 15.74 3.16 -4.24
CA SER A 105 15.41 1.73 -4.18
C SER A 105 13.99 1.43 -3.69
N TYR A 106 13.15 2.43 -3.42
CA TYR A 106 11.82 2.25 -2.81
C TYR A 106 10.97 1.21 -3.53
N ASN A 107 10.70 1.41 -4.83
CA ASN A 107 9.86 0.48 -5.60
C ASN A 107 10.50 -0.90 -5.73
N SER A 108 11.79 -0.95 -6.04
CA SER A 108 12.51 -2.21 -6.23
C SER A 108 12.53 -3.05 -4.97
N ASN A 109 12.71 -2.44 -3.79
CA ASN A 109 12.70 -3.13 -2.52
C ASN A 109 11.30 -3.70 -2.23
N VAL A 110 10.24 -2.89 -2.31
CA VAL A 110 8.87 -3.38 -2.06
C VAL A 110 8.51 -4.54 -3.00
N ILE A 111 8.83 -4.41 -4.29
CA ILE A 111 8.56 -5.46 -5.28
C ILE A 111 9.36 -6.74 -4.96
N LYS A 112 10.65 -6.62 -4.67
CA LYS A 112 11.52 -7.76 -4.37
C LYS A 112 11.03 -8.52 -3.15
N GLU A 113 10.78 -7.83 -2.05
CA GLU A 113 10.31 -8.43 -0.80
C GLU A 113 8.89 -9.02 -0.93
N THR A 114 8.04 -8.40 -1.75
CA THR A 114 6.72 -8.98 -2.07
C THR A 114 6.84 -10.29 -2.85
N LEU A 115 7.76 -10.37 -3.82
CA LEU A 115 8.03 -11.62 -4.53
C LEU A 115 8.56 -12.70 -3.59
N GLU A 116 9.49 -12.35 -2.70
CA GLU A 116 10.00 -13.27 -1.69
C GLU A 116 8.88 -13.77 -0.76
N LEU A 117 7.93 -12.92 -0.37
CA LEU A 117 6.75 -13.34 0.39
C LEU A 117 5.90 -14.35 -0.38
N ILE A 118 5.65 -14.11 -1.66
CA ILE A 118 4.89 -15.02 -2.53
C ILE A 118 5.60 -16.38 -2.65
N GLU A 119 6.91 -16.36 -2.87
CA GLU A 119 7.74 -17.57 -3.01
C GLU A 119 7.82 -18.37 -1.71
N ASN A 120 8.01 -17.69 -0.56
CA ASN A 120 8.12 -18.32 0.76
C ASN A 120 6.82 -18.99 1.21
N ASN A 121 5.68 -18.45 0.80
CA ASN A 121 4.36 -19.04 1.06
C ASN A 121 3.97 -20.11 0.02
N HIS A 122 4.89 -20.45 -0.89
CA HIS A 122 4.69 -21.44 -1.96
C HIS A 122 3.47 -21.16 -2.85
N HIS A 123 3.11 -19.89 -3.03
CA HIS A 123 2.01 -19.52 -3.90
C HIS A 123 2.44 -19.56 -5.36
N SER A 124 1.59 -20.13 -6.21
CA SER A 124 1.75 -19.99 -7.66
C SER A 124 1.26 -18.61 -8.10
N THR A 125 1.64 -18.19 -9.31
CA THR A 125 1.15 -16.93 -9.90
C THR A 125 -0.38 -16.89 -10.05
N GLU A 126 -1.02 -18.05 -10.13
CA GLU A 126 -2.48 -18.22 -10.24
C GLU A 126 -3.21 -18.13 -8.89
N ASP A 127 -2.50 -18.40 -7.79
CA ASP A 127 -3.05 -18.39 -6.43
C ASP A 127 -3.02 -16.98 -5.80
N VAL A 128 -2.51 -15.99 -6.53
CA VAL A 128 -2.31 -14.63 -6.03
C VAL A 128 -3.08 -13.61 -6.85
N ALA A 129 -3.89 -12.80 -6.16
CA ALA A 129 -4.53 -11.62 -6.73
C ALA A 129 -3.77 -10.36 -6.29
N ILE A 130 -3.10 -9.70 -7.24
CA ILE A 130 -2.37 -8.45 -6.98
C ILE A 130 -3.32 -7.26 -7.05
N ILE A 131 -3.27 -6.43 -6.02
CA ILE A 131 -3.90 -5.11 -5.96
C ILE A 131 -2.79 -4.09 -5.98
N ALA A 132 -2.51 -3.52 -7.15
CA ALA A 132 -1.39 -2.61 -7.34
C ALA A 132 -1.82 -1.17 -7.05
N ILE A 133 -1.24 -0.58 -6.02
CA ILE A 133 -1.34 0.84 -5.74
C ILE A 133 -0.05 1.48 -6.22
N GLY A 134 -0.15 2.31 -7.27
CA GLY A 134 1.00 2.88 -7.97
C GLY A 134 1.34 2.14 -9.26
N GLY A 135 1.68 2.92 -10.28
CA GLY A 135 1.93 2.43 -11.64
C GLY A 135 3.15 1.51 -11.75
N THR A 136 4.21 1.73 -10.97
CA THR A 136 5.44 0.92 -11.07
C THR A 136 5.18 -0.54 -10.71
N GLY A 137 4.48 -0.80 -9.61
CA GLY A 137 4.10 -2.15 -9.19
C GLY A 137 3.15 -2.79 -10.21
N ALA A 138 2.13 -2.06 -10.66
CA ALA A 138 1.18 -2.56 -11.64
C ALA A 138 1.86 -3.01 -12.94
N ASP A 139 2.73 -2.16 -13.49
CA ASP A 139 3.48 -2.47 -14.72
C ASP A 139 4.42 -3.67 -14.54
N PHE A 140 5.04 -3.80 -13.36
CA PHE A 140 5.93 -4.91 -13.05
C PHE A 140 5.19 -6.26 -12.99
N PHE A 141 4.14 -6.35 -12.18
CA PHE A 141 3.43 -7.61 -11.96
C PHE A 141 2.68 -8.08 -13.22
N LYS A 142 2.09 -7.16 -13.99
CA LYS A 142 1.49 -7.49 -15.30
C LYS A 142 2.50 -8.10 -16.27
N LYS A 143 3.69 -7.52 -16.37
CA LYS A 143 4.77 -8.04 -17.25
C LYS A 143 5.25 -9.43 -16.84
N ARG A 144 5.13 -9.78 -15.56
CA ARG A 144 5.51 -11.07 -15.01
C ARG A 144 4.38 -12.11 -15.07
N GLY A 145 3.21 -11.77 -15.62
CA GLY A 145 2.08 -12.68 -15.77
C GLY A 145 1.24 -12.88 -14.52
N TYR A 146 1.40 -12.04 -13.49
CA TYR A 146 0.53 -12.09 -12.31
C TYR A 146 -0.87 -11.54 -12.62
N ASN A 147 -1.88 -12.07 -11.92
CA ASN A 147 -3.23 -11.54 -11.96
C ASN A 147 -3.33 -10.22 -11.19
N VAL A 148 -3.22 -9.09 -11.89
CA VAL A 148 -3.47 -7.76 -11.32
C VAL A 148 -4.97 -7.47 -11.35
N ALA A 149 -5.67 -7.90 -10.30
CA ALA A 149 -7.13 -7.80 -10.16
C ALA A 149 -7.61 -6.34 -10.03
N TYR A 150 -6.79 -5.47 -9.45
CA TYR A 150 -7.09 -4.06 -9.33
C TYR A 150 -5.82 -3.21 -9.39
N GLU A 151 -5.95 -2.04 -9.99
CA GLU A 151 -4.87 -1.09 -10.15
C GLU A 151 -5.36 0.32 -9.89
N TYR A 152 -4.62 1.07 -9.09
CA TYR A 152 -4.88 2.47 -8.84
C TYR A 152 -3.63 3.30 -9.11
N ARG A 153 -3.70 4.22 -10.07
CA ARG A 153 -2.64 5.18 -10.41
C ARG A 153 -3.05 6.60 -10.04
N GLY A 154 -2.06 7.45 -9.85
CA GLY A 154 -2.26 8.88 -9.62
C GLY A 154 -2.66 9.17 -8.18
N ILE A 155 -2.03 8.47 -7.22
CA ILE A 155 -2.16 8.87 -5.82
C ILE A 155 -1.61 10.28 -5.64
N SER A 156 -2.38 11.13 -4.95
CA SER A 156 -1.89 12.43 -4.52
C SER A 156 -0.64 12.24 -3.66
N ASP A 157 0.38 13.07 -3.90
CA ASP A 157 1.61 13.07 -3.09
C ASP A 157 1.33 13.23 -1.58
N ILE A 158 0.19 13.83 -1.23
CA ILE A 158 -0.31 13.94 0.14
C ILE A 158 -1.73 13.37 0.14
N PRO A 159 -1.87 12.06 0.41
CA PRO A 159 -3.17 11.40 0.34
C PRO A 159 -4.05 11.82 1.51
N THR A 160 -5.34 12.01 1.22
CA THR A 160 -6.37 12.26 2.23
C THR A 160 -7.26 11.03 2.40
N TYR A 161 -8.04 11.00 3.49
CA TYR A 161 -9.04 9.95 3.69
C TYR A 161 -10.03 9.81 2.52
N LYS A 162 -10.38 10.94 1.86
CA LYS A 162 -11.29 10.92 0.71
C LYS A 162 -10.70 10.22 -0.50
N ASP A 163 -9.38 10.28 -0.66
CA ASP A 163 -8.66 9.61 -1.74
C ASP A 163 -8.52 8.10 -1.47
N ALA A 164 -8.32 7.74 -0.19
CA ALA A 164 -8.16 6.34 0.23
C ALA A 164 -9.49 5.58 0.31
N ARG A 165 -10.61 6.26 0.62
CA ARG A 165 -11.91 5.60 0.84
C ARG A 165 -12.39 4.75 -0.35
N PRO A 166 -12.43 5.24 -1.60
CA PRO A 166 -12.87 4.44 -2.74
C PRO A 166 -11.99 3.21 -2.99
N LEU A 167 -10.69 3.34 -2.75
CA LEU A 167 -9.73 2.24 -2.85
C LEU A 167 -10.05 1.15 -1.81
N VAL A 168 -10.28 1.53 -0.56
CA VAL A 168 -10.65 0.59 0.50
C VAL A 168 -12.01 -0.07 0.20
N GLU A 169 -13.01 0.69 -0.26
CA GLU A 169 -14.32 0.14 -0.64
C GLU A 169 -14.20 -0.90 -1.78
N ALA A 170 -13.34 -0.65 -2.77
CA ALA A 170 -13.07 -1.60 -3.84
C ALA A 170 -12.39 -2.89 -3.32
N ILE A 171 -11.38 -2.76 -2.46
CA ILE A 171 -10.68 -3.88 -1.81
C ILE A 171 -11.65 -4.72 -0.97
N VAL A 172 -12.49 -4.10 -0.15
CA VAL A 172 -13.46 -4.85 0.65
C VAL A 172 -14.51 -5.51 -0.23
N SER A 173 -15.00 -4.82 -1.28
CA SER A 173 -15.96 -5.41 -2.22
C SER A 173 -15.40 -6.63 -2.97
N MET A 174 -14.12 -6.63 -3.31
CA MET A 174 -13.47 -7.79 -3.93
C MET A 174 -13.37 -8.98 -2.98
N TYR A 175 -13.13 -8.73 -1.69
CA TYR A 175 -13.16 -9.77 -0.66
C TYR A 175 -14.57 -10.37 -0.51
N ASP A 176 -15.60 -9.54 -0.47
CA ASP A 176 -17.00 -9.98 -0.38
C ASP A 176 -17.44 -10.80 -1.62
N LYS A 177 -16.86 -10.50 -2.78
CA LYS A 177 -17.06 -11.25 -4.04
C LYS A 177 -16.19 -12.49 -4.18
N GLU A 178 -15.43 -12.84 -3.14
CA GLU A 178 -14.58 -14.03 -3.11
C GLU A 178 -13.47 -14.02 -4.17
N VAL A 179 -12.96 -12.83 -4.54
CA VAL A 179 -11.79 -12.71 -5.43
C VAL A 179 -10.51 -13.21 -4.73
N TYR A 180 -10.45 -13.08 -3.41
CA TYR A 180 -9.39 -13.62 -2.54
C TYR A 180 -9.95 -13.90 -1.15
N ASP A 181 -9.30 -14.80 -0.42
CA ASP A 181 -9.74 -15.34 0.88
C ASP A 181 -8.98 -14.74 2.06
N GLU A 182 -7.85 -14.11 1.80
CA GLU A 182 -7.08 -13.32 2.75
C GLU A 182 -6.40 -12.16 2.03
N LEU A 183 -5.98 -11.15 2.79
CA LEU A 183 -5.37 -9.96 2.23
C LEU A 183 -4.14 -9.54 3.02
N PHE A 184 -3.00 -9.43 2.35
CA PHE A 184 -1.79 -8.81 2.86
C PHE A 184 -1.59 -7.42 2.26
N VAL A 185 -1.14 -6.47 3.07
CA VAL A 185 -0.70 -5.15 2.60
C VAL A 185 0.80 -5.06 2.73
N CYS A 186 1.47 -4.98 1.58
CA CYS A 186 2.91 -4.91 1.43
C CYS A 186 3.31 -3.45 1.14
N TYR A 187 4.08 -2.87 2.05
CA TYR A 187 4.50 -1.47 1.96
C TYR A 187 5.86 -1.25 2.63
N SER A 188 6.48 -0.13 2.30
CA SER A 188 7.72 0.31 2.95
C SER A 188 7.39 1.20 4.14
N HIS A 189 7.62 0.70 5.35
CA HIS A 189 7.45 1.40 6.61
C HIS A 189 8.56 2.42 6.83
N PHE A 190 8.17 3.67 7.02
CA PHE A 190 9.09 4.77 7.31
C PHE A 190 9.57 4.69 8.76
N VAL A 191 10.84 4.35 8.98
CA VAL A 191 11.48 4.35 10.31
C VAL A 191 12.11 5.71 10.59
N ASN A 192 12.95 6.18 9.67
CA ASN A 192 13.53 7.52 9.70
C ASN A 192 13.90 7.96 8.27
N THR A 193 14.53 9.13 8.13
CA THR A 193 14.88 9.72 6.82
C THR A 193 15.91 8.92 6.02
N LEU A 194 16.65 8.01 6.66
CA LEU A 194 17.69 7.18 6.04
C LEU A 194 17.26 5.73 5.89
N THR A 195 16.40 5.23 6.79
CA THR A 195 15.99 3.82 6.83
C THR A 195 14.49 3.67 6.68
N SER A 196 14.11 2.71 5.84
CA SER A 196 12.76 2.23 5.70
C SER A 196 12.79 0.71 5.63
N GLU A 197 11.80 0.07 6.23
CA GLU A 197 11.73 -1.37 6.36
C GLU A 197 10.51 -1.89 5.60
N PHE A 198 10.65 -3.01 4.90
CA PHE A 198 9.50 -3.66 4.31
C PHE A 198 8.61 -4.25 5.41
N ARG A 199 7.29 -4.07 5.26
CA ARG A 199 6.30 -4.74 6.09
C ARG A 199 5.21 -5.36 5.20
N ALA A 200 4.83 -6.57 5.57
CA ALA A 200 3.65 -7.24 5.04
C ALA A 200 2.71 -7.52 6.21
N GLU A 201 1.56 -6.86 6.23
CA GLU A 201 0.58 -6.99 7.30
C GLU A 201 -0.69 -7.63 6.78
N LYS A 202 -1.18 -8.67 7.48
CA LYS A 202 -2.45 -9.31 7.15
C LYS A 202 -3.59 -8.42 7.62
N MET A 203 -4.39 -7.92 6.70
CA MET A 203 -5.53 -7.03 6.97
C MET A 203 -6.88 -7.75 6.94
N LEU A 204 -7.01 -8.82 6.13
CA LEU A 204 -8.22 -9.64 6.05
C LEU A 204 -7.87 -11.15 6.13
N PRO A 205 -8.75 -11.98 6.74
CA PRO A 205 -9.89 -11.57 7.57
C PRO A 205 -9.43 -10.81 8.84
N VAL A 206 -10.28 -9.93 9.33
CA VAL A 206 -10.02 -9.15 10.55
C VAL A 206 -10.09 -10.11 11.73
N SER A 207 -8.97 -10.27 12.45
CA SER A 207 -8.89 -11.05 13.68
C SER A 207 -8.45 -10.16 14.84
N ALA A 208 -8.70 -10.58 16.08
CA ALA A 208 -8.22 -9.86 17.26
C ALA A 208 -6.69 -9.69 17.28
N GLU A 209 -5.97 -10.59 16.62
CA GLU A 209 -4.50 -10.59 16.48
C GLU A 209 -4.01 -9.57 15.44
N ASN A 210 -4.68 -9.49 14.28
CA ASN A 210 -4.39 -8.48 13.25
C ASN A 210 -4.97 -7.09 13.62
N MET A 211 -5.81 -7.05 14.66
CA MET A 211 -6.27 -5.87 15.37
C MET A 211 -5.33 -5.46 16.54
N GLY A 212 -4.09 -5.98 16.62
CA GLY A 212 -2.99 -5.52 17.50
C GLY A 212 -2.08 -4.47 16.89
#